data_AF-A0A353HRR8-F1
#
_entry.id   AF-A0A353HRR8-F1
#
_cell.length_a   1.000
_cell.length_b   1.000
_cell.length_c   1.000
_cell.angle_alpha   90.00
_cell.angle_beta   90.00
_cell.angle_gamma   90.00
#
_symmetry.space_group_name_H-M   'P 1'
#
loop_
_entity.id
_entity.type
_entity.pdbx_description
1 polymer ?
#
loop_
_entity_poly.entity_id
_entity_poly.type
_entity_poly.pdbx_seq_one_letter_code
_entity_poly.pdbx_strand_id
1 'polypeptide(L)'
;YETDEDTGKEQVSKTRWISKASYVDGAGRIKVVFTSDVIKYVTRLESEFTSYQLEKVGNMTSAYAVRIYELLAQHREIGNRTLNMAWLRETLQIAPDEYKLTTNFIRKVIEVAVEQINKHSDLTVSYKPVKTGRAITDFAFKIKEKGTKGKTAGSPSDQAYRDKLEAAGQQRIPDPVTDDQEEF
;
A
#
# COMPACT_ATOMS: atom_id res chain seq x y z
N TYR A 1 -1.78 -19.22 1.29
CA TYR A 1 -1.98 -20.39 2.15
C TYR A 1 -1.10 -21.48 1.58
N GLU A 2 -0.21 -22.00 2.41
CA GLU A 2 0.56 -23.20 2.06
C GLU A 2 -0.30 -24.39 2.53
N THR A 3 -0.41 -25.41 1.69
CA THR A 3 -1.05 -26.67 2.08
C THR A 3 0.05 -27.54 2.66
N ASP A 4 -0.16 -28.03 3.87
CA ASP A 4 0.77 -28.96 4.51
C ASP A 4 0.82 -30.26 3.69
N GLU A 5 2.00 -30.61 3.18
CA GLU A 5 2.18 -31.74 2.25
C GLU A 5 1.85 -33.10 2.90
N ASP A 6 2.03 -33.21 4.22
CA ASP A 6 1.79 -34.44 4.97
C ASP A 6 0.31 -34.63 5.35
N THR A 7 -0.39 -33.56 5.71
CA THR A 7 -1.77 -33.63 6.21
C THR A 7 -2.83 -33.14 5.22
N GLY A 8 -2.42 -32.49 4.13
CA GLY A 8 -3.31 -31.91 3.12
C GLY A 8 -4.17 -30.75 3.64
N LYS A 9 -3.87 -30.22 4.84
CA LYS A 9 -4.64 -29.16 5.50
C LYS A 9 -4.01 -27.79 5.24
N GLU A 10 -4.82 -26.75 5.37
CA GLU A 10 -4.33 -25.37 5.29
C GLU A 10 -3.38 -25.06 6.46
N GLN A 11 -2.15 -24.68 6.12
CA GLN A 11 -1.17 -24.20 7.08
C GLN A 11 -1.32 -22.69 7.27
N VAL A 12 -1.46 -22.27 8.53
CA VAL A 12 -1.48 -20.85 8.91
C VAL A 12 -0.15 -20.50 9.57
N SER A 13 0.73 -19.84 8.81
CA SER A 13 2.00 -19.31 9.31
C SER A 13 1.88 -17.83 9.70
N LYS A 14 2.55 -17.44 10.79
CA LYS A 14 2.69 -16.04 11.22
C LYS A 14 4.16 -15.75 11.41
N THR A 15 4.67 -14.76 10.69
CA THR A 15 6.07 -14.34 10.78
C THR A 15 6.19 -12.91 11.31
N ARG A 16 7.35 -12.56 11.86
CA ARG A 16 7.67 -11.18 12.27
C ARG A 16 8.09 -10.39 11.03
N TRP A 17 7.90 -9.07 11.07
CA TRP A 17 8.44 -8.18 10.03
C TRP A 17 9.96 -8.03 10.14
N ILE A 18 10.46 -7.80 11.34
CA ILE A 18 11.84 -7.44 11.63
C ILE A 18 12.46 -8.53 12.50
N SER A 19 13.60 -9.06 12.08
CA SER A 19 14.42 -9.99 12.87
C SER A 19 15.37 -9.26 13.82
N LYS A 20 15.82 -8.06 13.45
CA LYS A 20 16.70 -7.21 14.26
C LYS A 20 16.47 -5.73 13.99
N ALA A 21 16.43 -4.93 15.04
CA ALA A 21 16.50 -3.47 14.97
C ALA A 21 17.62 -2.95 15.87
N SER A 22 18.39 -1.98 15.41
CA SER A 22 19.35 -1.24 16.23
C SER A 22 19.33 0.25 15.92
N TYR A 23 19.62 1.05 16.93
CA TYR A 23 19.75 2.50 16.83
C TYR A 23 21.21 2.88 17.08
N VAL A 24 21.74 3.79 16.25
CA VAL A 24 23.07 4.36 16.45
C VAL A 24 22.91 5.66 17.23
N ASP A 25 23.24 5.59 18.52
CA ASP A 25 23.08 6.73 19.43
C ASP A 25 23.88 7.95 18.96
N GLY A 26 23.29 9.14 19.16
CA GLY A 26 23.84 10.42 18.69
C GLY A 26 23.86 10.64 17.16
N ALA A 27 23.57 9.62 16.34
CA ALA A 27 23.67 9.72 14.88
C ALA A 27 22.32 9.81 14.15
N GLY A 28 21.19 9.64 14.85
CA GLY A 28 19.85 9.66 14.24
C GLY A 28 19.62 8.55 13.21
N ARG A 29 20.36 7.42 13.32
CA ARG A 29 20.31 6.32 12.36
C ARG A 29 19.69 5.08 12.97
N ILE A 30 18.68 4.53 12.30
CA ILE A 30 18.11 3.21 12.58
C ILE A 30 18.64 2.19 11.56
N LYS A 31 18.91 0.98 12.03
CA LYS A 31 19.23 -0.17 11.18
C LYS A 31 18.20 -1.25 11.46
N VAL A 32 17.55 -1.74 10.41
CA VAL A 32 16.55 -2.81 10.51
C VAL A 32 16.96 -3.96 9.60
N VAL A 33 16.70 -5.18 10.04
CA VAL A 33 16.86 -6.41 9.26
C VAL A 33 15.49 -7.05 9.15
N PHE A 34 14.96 -7.14 7.93
CA PHE A 34 13.72 -7.85 7.67
C PHE A 34 13.91 -9.36 7.80
N THR A 35 12.84 -10.08 8.11
CA THR A 35 12.84 -11.54 8.08
C THR A 35 12.94 -12.04 6.63
N SER A 36 13.47 -13.25 6.44
CA SER A 36 13.57 -13.91 5.12
C SER A 36 12.21 -14.08 4.46
N ASP A 37 11.15 -14.27 5.25
CA ASP A 37 9.78 -14.41 4.75
C ASP A 37 9.25 -13.11 4.14
N VAL A 38 9.68 -11.95 4.69
CA VAL A 38 9.15 -10.63 4.32
C VAL A 38 10.00 -9.96 3.24
N ILE A 39 11.32 -10.15 3.26
CA ILE A 39 12.26 -9.42 2.38
C ILE A 39 11.89 -9.56 0.90
N LYS A 40 11.43 -10.75 0.48
CA LYS A 40 11.02 -11.01 -0.90
C LYS A 40 9.89 -10.09 -1.38
N TYR A 41 8.97 -9.70 -0.51
CA TYR A 41 7.86 -8.79 -0.84
C TYR A 41 8.25 -7.31 -0.80
N VAL A 42 9.38 -6.98 -0.20
CA VAL A 42 9.91 -5.61 -0.09
C VAL A 42 10.89 -5.33 -1.21
N THR A 43 11.70 -6.31 -1.62
CA THR A 43 12.77 -6.12 -2.62
C THR A 43 12.34 -6.47 -4.04
N ARG A 44 11.42 -7.42 -4.24
CA ARG A 44 10.93 -7.79 -5.58
C ARG A 44 9.84 -6.82 -6.05
N LEU A 45 10.25 -5.58 -6.34
CA LEU A 45 9.40 -4.52 -6.89
C LEU A 45 9.54 -4.43 -8.42
N GLU A 46 9.73 -5.56 -9.09
CA GLU A 46 9.94 -5.62 -10.54
C GLU A 46 8.61 -5.74 -11.30
N SER A 47 7.62 -6.44 -10.73
CA SER A 47 6.31 -6.66 -11.33
C SER A 47 5.19 -6.68 -10.27
N GLU A 48 3.96 -6.31 -10.67
CA GLU A 48 2.75 -6.36 -9.82
C GLU A 48 2.82 -5.56 -8.49
N PHE A 49 3.47 -4.40 -8.51
CA PHE A 49 3.53 -3.48 -7.37
C PHE A 49 2.80 -2.15 -7.66
N THR A 50 2.32 -1.49 -6.61
CA THR A 50 1.76 -0.14 -6.73
C THR A 50 2.84 0.88 -6.39
N SER A 51 3.35 1.59 -7.41
CA SER A 51 4.25 2.72 -7.20
C SER A 51 3.46 4.02 -7.04
N TYR A 52 3.83 4.79 -6.02
CA TYR A 52 3.36 6.16 -5.82
C TYR A 52 4.44 6.98 -5.11
N GLN A 53 4.46 8.29 -5.35
CA GLN A 53 5.45 9.17 -4.74
C GLN A 53 5.06 9.45 -3.29
N LEU A 54 6.03 9.38 -2.36
CA LEU A 54 5.77 9.61 -0.93
C LEU A 54 5.12 10.98 -0.66
N GLU A 55 5.45 12.00 -1.45
CA GLU A 55 4.83 13.33 -1.39
C GLU A 55 3.29 13.30 -1.53
N LYS A 56 2.72 12.30 -2.22
CA LYS A 56 1.26 12.17 -2.41
C LYS A 56 0.55 11.80 -1.11
N VAL A 57 1.23 11.12 -0.20
CA VAL A 57 0.67 10.66 1.08
C VAL A 57 1.29 11.35 2.30
N GLY A 58 2.45 12.01 2.15
CA GLY A 58 3.22 12.55 3.27
C GLY A 58 2.49 13.59 4.12
N ASN A 59 1.47 14.25 3.57
CA ASN A 59 0.62 15.20 4.29
C ASN A 59 -0.68 14.59 4.83
N MET A 60 -0.94 13.30 4.57
CA MET A 60 -2.10 12.61 5.13
C MET A 60 -1.81 12.23 6.59
N THR A 61 -2.69 12.65 7.49
CA THR A 61 -2.57 12.36 8.93
C THR A 61 -3.27 11.06 9.32
N SER A 62 -4.19 10.57 8.49
CA SER A 62 -4.91 9.32 8.74
C SER A 62 -4.18 8.15 8.06
N ALA A 63 -3.77 7.16 8.85
CA ALA A 63 -3.21 5.91 8.32
C ALA A 63 -4.20 5.20 7.38
N TYR A 64 -5.51 5.31 7.65
CA TYR A 64 -6.53 4.78 6.76
C TYR A 64 -6.61 5.54 5.44
N ALA A 65 -6.38 6.85 5.44
CA ALA A 65 -6.33 7.64 4.20
C ALA A 65 -5.18 7.19 3.31
N VAL A 66 -4.00 6.98 3.90
CA VAL A 66 -2.82 6.45 3.19
C VAL A 66 -3.14 5.08 2.60
N ARG A 67 -3.69 4.14 3.38
CA ARG A 67 -4.01 2.79 2.88
C ARG A 67 -5.10 2.78 1.81
N ILE A 68 -6.15 3.57 1.98
CA ILE A 68 -7.21 3.67 0.96
C ILE A 68 -6.65 4.33 -0.31
N TYR A 69 -5.76 5.32 -0.20
CA TYR A 69 -5.07 5.89 -1.35
C TYR A 69 -4.32 4.81 -2.13
N GLU A 70 -3.50 4.00 -1.46
CA GLU A 70 -2.73 2.94 -2.11
C GLU A 70 -3.62 1.94 -2.84
N LEU A 71 -4.73 1.53 -2.20
CA LEU A 71 -5.72 0.67 -2.83
C LEU A 71 -6.33 1.35 -4.07
N LEU A 72 -6.72 2.61 -4.00
CA LEU A 72 -7.30 3.29 -5.15
C LEU A 72 -6.26 3.54 -6.26
N ALA A 73 -5.02 3.87 -5.91
CA ALA A 73 -3.93 4.11 -6.84
C ALA A 73 -3.62 2.87 -7.69
N GLN A 74 -3.74 1.65 -7.13
CA GLN A 74 -3.61 0.39 -7.87
C GLN A 74 -4.60 0.31 -9.06
N HIS A 75 -5.76 0.98 -8.97
CA HIS A 75 -6.82 0.95 -10.00
C HIS A 75 -7.01 2.31 -10.68
N ARG A 76 -6.00 3.19 -10.65
CA ARG A 76 -6.11 4.55 -11.21
C ARG A 76 -6.40 4.55 -12.71
N GLU A 77 -5.80 3.62 -13.46
CA GLU A 77 -6.01 3.46 -14.91
C GLU A 77 -7.44 3.00 -15.23
N ILE A 78 -8.01 2.13 -14.40
CA ILE A 78 -9.40 1.64 -14.53
C ILE A 78 -10.40 2.75 -14.16
N GLY A 79 -10.01 3.67 -13.28
CA GLY A 79 -10.82 4.82 -12.86
C GLY A 79 -11.98 4.47 -11.93
N ASN A 80 -12.10 3.21 -11.51
CA ASN A 80 -13.10 2.77 -10.54
C ASN A 80 -12.62 1.53 -9.76
N ARG A 81 -13.07 1.42 -8.50
CA ARG A 81 -12.79 0.26 -7.63
C ARG A 81 -13.91 0.08 -6.62
N THR A 82 -14.42 -1.13 -6.46
CA THR A 82 -15.40 -1.45 -5.42
C THR A 82 -14.70 -2.21 -4.29
N LEU A 83 -14.89 -1.75 -3.06
CA LEU A 83 -14.30 -2.35 -1.87
C LEU A 83 -15.40 -2.86 -0.94
N ASN A 84 -15.35 -4.14 -0.60
CA ASN A 84 -16.24 -4.72 0.40
C ASN A 84 -15.91 -4.21 1.81
N MET A 85 -16.93 -3.87 2.60
CA MET A 85 -16.75 -3.30 3.93
C MET A 85 -16.06 -4.27 4.90
N ALA A 86 -16.41 -5.55 4.88
CA ALA A 86 -15.82 -6.55 5.78
C ALA A 86 -14.33 -6.74 5.44
N TRP A 87 -14.04 -6.94 4.16
CA TRP A 87 -12.66 -7.05 3.67
C TRP A 87 -11.84 -5.78 3.95
N LEU A 88 -12.45 -4.59 3.79
CA LEU A 88 -11.77 -3.32 4.04
C LEU A 88 -11.43 -3.15 5.52
N ARG A 89 -12.33 -3.56 6.43
CA ARG A 89 -12.06 -3.52 7.87
C ARG A 89 -10.90 -4.44 8.25
N GLU A 90 -10.86 -5.64 7.69
CA GLU A 90 -9.77 -6.59 7.90
C GLU A 90 -8.45 -6.05 7.35
N THR A 91 -8.45 -5.56 6.12
CA THR A 91 -7.27 -5.00 5.44
C THR A 91 -6.71 -3.79 6.17
N LEU A 92 -7.58 -2.94 6.72
CA LEU A 92 -7.19 -1.77 7.52
C LEU A 92 -6.90 -2.12 9.00
N GLN A 93 -6.95 -3.40 9.37
CA GLN A 93 -6.74 -3.90 10.74
C GLN A 93 -7.62 -3.20 11.78
N ILE A 94 -8.85 -2.88 11.40
CA ILE A 94 -9.84 -2.28 12.30
C ILE A 94 -10.44 -3.37 13.17
N ALA A 95 -10.34 -3.23 14.49
CA ALA A 95 -10.84 -4.22 15.43
C ALA A 95 -12.36 -4.45 15.25
N PRO A 96 -12.88 -5.66 15.52
CA PRO A 96 -14.31 -5.95 15.38
C PRO A 96 -15.23 -5.02 16.19
N ASP A 97 -14.73 -4.50 17.30
CA ASP A 97 -15.45 -3.59 18.20
C ASP A 97 -15.24 -2.11 17.90
N GLU A 98 -14.32 -1.76 17.00
CA GLU A 98 -14.09 -0.38 16.57
C GLU A 98 -15.04 0.02 15.44
N TYR A 99 -15.61 1.22 15.50
CA TYR A 99 -16.57 1.71 14.50
C TYR A 99 -17.75 0.75 14.20
N LYS A 100 -18.32 0.10 15.23
CA LYS A 100 -19.44 -0.86 15.06
C LYS A 100 -20.60 -0.32 14.24
N LEU A 101 -20.95 0.94 14.45
CA LEU A 101 -21.96 1.61 13.64
C LEU A 101 -21.36 1.95 12.27
N THR A 102 -22.00 1.49 11.19
CA THR A 102 -21.58 1.77 9.82
C THR A 102 -21.39 3.28 9.57
N THR A 103 -22.23 4.13 10.15
CA THR A 103 -22.09 5.59 10.08
C THR A 103 -20.76 6.09 10.66
N ASN A 104 -20.27 5.47 11.75
CA ASN A 104 -18.96 5.82 12.31
C ASN A 104 -17.82 5.36 11.41
N PHE A 105 -17.92 4.16 10.81
CA PHE A 105 -16.94 3.68 9.84
C PHE A 105 -16.87 4.63 8.63
N ILE A 106 -18.02 5.00 8.07
CA ILE A 106 -18.10 5.95 6.96
C ILE A 106 -17.45 7.29 7.36
N ARG A 107 -17.90 7.89 8.46
CA ARG A 107 -17.44 9.22 8.87
C ARG A 107 -15.96 9.29 9.23
N LYS A 108 -15.44 8.27 9.92
CA LYS A 108 -14.06 8.30 10.46
C LYS A 108 -13.03 7.65 9.56
N VAL A 109 -13.45 6.77 8.65
CA VAL A 109 -12.54 6.01 7.77
C VAL A 109 -12.72 6.47 6.32
N ILE A 110 -13.92 6.32 5.76
CA ILE A 110 -14.16 6.57 4.33
C ILE A 110 -14.12 8.06 4.00
N GLU A 111 -14.87 8.89 4.73
CA GLU A 111 -14.96 10.33 4.48
C GLU A 111 -13.62 11.02 4.75
N VAL A 112 -12.95 10.68 5.86
CA VAL A 112 -11.60 11.18 6.17
C VAL A 112 -10.60 10.80 5.07
N ALA A 113 -10.64 9.55 4.58
CA ALA A 113 -9.77 9.12 3.49
C ALA A 113 -10.04 9.90 2.20
N VAL A 114 -11.32 10.01 1.80
CA VAL A 114 -11.72 10.73 0.60
C VAL A 114 -11.33 12.20 0.67
N GLU A 115 -11.52 12.86 1.82
CA GLU A 115 -11.10 14.25 2.03
C GLU A 115 -9.59 14.41 1.90
N GLN A 116 -8.81 13.59 2.61
CA GLN A 116 -7.35 13.70 2.61
C GLN A 116 -6.74 13.36 1.24
N ILE A 117 -7.24 12.33 0.56
CA ILE A 117 -6.84 11.99 -0.81
C ILE A 117 -7.09 13.17 -1.74
N ASN A 118 -8.33 13.69 -1.74
CA ASN A 118 -8.70 14.83 -2.58
C ASN A 118 -7.89 16.09 -2.26
N LYS A 119 -7.41 16.26 -1.03
CA LYS A 119 -6.64 17.44 -0.62
C LYS A 119 -5.14 17.31 -0.90
N HIS A 120 -4.56 16.13 -0.68
CA HIS A 120 -3.11 15.97 -0.59
C HIS A 120 -2.48 15.18 -1.73
N SER A 121 -3.24 14.35 -2.46
CA SER A 121 -2.68 13.52 -3.51
C SER A 121 -2.99 14.02 -4.92
N ASP A 122 -2.46 13.30 -5.90
CA ASP A 122 -2.68 13.42 -7.34
C ASP A 122 -4.03 12.85 -7.81
N LEU A 123 -4.79 12.19 -6.93
CA LEU A 123 -6.09 11.62 -7.27
C LEU A 123 -7.24 12.53 -6.81
N THR A 124 -8.30 12.52 -7.59
CA THR A 124 -9.64 12.97 -7.20
C THR A 124 -10.54 11.75 -7.08
N VAL A 125 -11.08 11.52 -5.89
CA VAL A 125 -11.88 10.34 -5.56
C VAL A 125 -13.25 10.74 -5.03
N SER A 126 -14.25 9.95 -5.39
CA SER A 126 -15.61 10.02 -4.83
C SER A 126 -16.12 8.61 -4.63
N TYR A 127 -17.10 8.43 -3.74
CA TYR A 127 -17.63 7.11 -3.44
C TYR A 127 -19.15 7.10 -3.40
N LYS A 128 -19.73 5.92 -3.63
CA LYS A 128 -21.14 5.62 -3.38
C LYS A 128 -21.27 4.34 -2.56
N PRO A 129 -22.07 4.34 -1.48
CA PRO A 129 -22.40 3.10 -0.78
C PRO A 129 -23.21 2.16 -1.68
N VAL A 130 -22.82 0.89 -1.71
CA VAL A 130 -23.56 -0.21 -2.33
C VAL A 130 -24.27 -0.98 -1.23
N LYS A 131 -25.55 -1.28 -1.44
CA LYS A 131 -26.38 -1.95 -0.45
C LYS A 131 -26.80 -3.34 -0.91
N THR A 132 -26.82 -4.27 0.03
CA THR A 132 -27.47 -5.57 -0.12
C THR A 132 -28.65 -5.60 0.85
N GLY A 133 -29.87 -5.52 0.31
CA GLY A 133 -31.07 -5.26 1.11
C GLY A 133 -30.99 -3.89 1.80
N ARG A 134 -31.06 -3.88 3.14
CA ARG A 134 -30.98 -2.64 3.94
C ARG A 134 -29.55 -2.26 4.36
N ALA A 135 -28.64 -3.22 4.36
CA ALA A 135 -27.28 -3.03 4.84
C ALA A 135 -26.37 -2.49 3.75
N ILE A 136 -25.45 -1.59 4.10
CA ILE A 136 -24.34 -1.19 3.23
C ILE A 136 -23.29 -2.31 3.30
N THR A 137 -22.94 -2.87 2.15
CA THR A 137 -21.98 -3.97 2.05
C THR A 137 -20.67 -3.55 1.42
N ASP A 138 -20.71 -2.60 0.47
CA ASP A 138 -19.54 -2.22 -0.31
C ASP A 138 -19.50 -0.71 -0.57
N PHE A 139 -18.34 -0.22 -0.97
CA PHE A 139 -18.09 1.16 -1.35
C PHE A 139 -17.55 1.20 -2.78
N ALA A 140 -18.33 1.73 -3.71
CA ALA A 140 -17.94 1.92 -5.09
C ALA A 140 -17.24 3.26 -5.25
N PHE A 141 -15.93 3.25 -5.47
CA PHE A 141 -15.11 4.43 -5.69
C PHE A 141 -14.99 4.74 -7.18
N LYS A 142 -15.07 6.03 -7.49
CA LYS A 142 -14.68 6.60 -8.78
C LYS A 142 -13.41 7.40 -8.59
N ILE A 143 -12.44 7.14 -9.46
CA ILE A 143 -11.07 7.63 -9.38
C ILE A 143 -10.80 8.43 -10.65
N LYS A 144 -10.18 9.60 -10.49
CA LYS A 144 -9.71 10.44 -11.58
C LYS A 144 -8.35 11.01 -11.23
N GLU A 145 -7.42 11.00 -12.17
CA GLU A 145 -6.18 11.73 -11.99
C GLU A 145 -6.43 13.24 -12.10
N LYS A 146 -5.78 14.01 -11.23
CA LYS A 146 -5.73 15.46 -11.36
C LYS A 146 -4.78 15.77 -12.50
N GLY A 147 -5.33 16.21 -13.64
CA GLY A 147 -4.53 16.70 -14.75
C GLY A 147 -3.52 17.72 -14.25
N THR A 148 -2.24 17.49 -14.55
CA THR A 148 -1.16 18.39 -14.18
C THR A 148 -1.38 19.73 -14.86
N LYS A 149 -1.84 20.75 -14.11
CA LYS A 149 -1.63 22.13 -14.55
C LYS A 149 -0.12 22.35 -14.50
N GLY A 150 0.51 22.40 -15.68
CA GLY A 150 1.94 22.62 -15.81
C GLY A 150 2.40 23.81 -14.99
N LYS A 151 3.12 23.53 -13.91
CA LYS A 151 4.14 24.41 -13.33
C LYS A 151 5.29 23.55 -12.85
N THR A 152 6.43 23.85 -13.47
CA THR A 152 7.74 23.23 -13.41
C THR A 152 8.40 23.43 -12.05
N ALA A 153 8.75 22.31 -11.39
CA ALA A 153 10.04 22.06 -10.75
C ALA A 153 10.00 20.57 -10.39
N GLY A 154 10.61 19.73 -11.23
CA GLY A 154 10.53 18.29 -11.09
C GLY A 154 11.08 17.83 -9.74
N SER A 155 10.25 17.18 -8.93
CA SER A 155 10.77 16.13 -8.05
C SER A 155 11.60 15.19 -8.94
N PRO A 156 12.83 14.81 -8.54
CA PRO A 156 13.67 13.97 -9.37
C PRO A 156 12.87 12.73 -9.77
N SER A 157 12.97 12.31 -11.03
CA SER A 157 12.36 11.04 -11.43
C SER A 157 12.89 9.94 -10.51
N ASP A 158 12.12 8.89 -10.29
CA ASP A 158 12.56 7.75 -9.48
C ASP A 158 13.95 7.26 -9.91
N GLN A 159 14.28 7.37 -11.21
CA GLN A 159 15.60 7.08 -11.74
C GLN A 159 16.69 8.01 -11.19
N ALA A 160 16.47 9.33 -11.23
CA ALA A 160 17.43 10.30 -10.68
C ALA A 160 17.63 10.14 -9.16
N TYR A 161 16.58 9.70 -8.43
CA TYR A 161 16.71 9.38 -7.00
C TYR A 161 17.50 8.08 -6.78
N ARG A 162 17.27 7.06 -7.61
CA ARG A 162 18.02 5.79 -7.60
C ARG A 162 19.50 6.02 -7.87
N ASP A 163 19.84 6.77 -8.91
CA ASP A 163 21.22 7.06 -9.28
C ASP A 163 21.96 7.80 -8.14
N LYS A 164 21.26 8.68 -7.43
CA LYS A 164 21.81 9.40 -6.26
C LYS A 164 22.08 8.47 -5.07
N LEU A 165 21.24 7.46 -4.85
CA LEU A 165 21.41 6.49 -3.77
C LEU A 165 22.58 5.53 -4.06
N GLU A 166 22.74 5.11 -5.32
CA GLU A 166 23.89 4.31 -5.78
C GLU A 166 25.20 5.09 -5.64
N ALA A 167 25.22 6.37 -6.03
CA ALA A 167 26.36 7.26 -5.82
C ALA A 167 26.70 7.47 -4.34
N ALA A 168 25.72 7.31 -3.43
CA ALA A 168 25.92 7.36 -1.98
C ALA A 168 26.38 6.01 -1.38
N GLY A 169 26.69 5.02 -2.22
CA GLY A 169 27.25 3.73 -1.82
C GLY A 169 26.23 2.66 -1.45
N GLN A 170 24.94 2.86 -1.75
CA GLN A 170 23.97 1.76 -1.69
C GLN A 170 24.19 0.83 -2.89
N GLN A 171 24.62 -0.40 -2.63
CA GLN A 171 24.75 -1.42 -3.66
C GLN A 171 23.39 -2.03 -3.97
N ARG A 172 23.16 -2.31 -5.26
CA ARG A 172 22.03 -3.14 -5.69
C ARG A 172 22.16 -4.52 -5.06
N ILE A 173 21.04 -5.07 -4.62
CA ILE A 173 20.94 -6.52 -4.51
C ILE A 173 20.95 -7.01 -5.97
N PRO A 174 21.91 -7.86 -6.36
CA PRO A 174 21.94 -8.39 -7.71
C PRO A 174 20.62 -9.11 -7.99
N ASP A 175 20.07 -8.90 -9.18
CA ASP A 175 18.93 -9.69 -9.64
C ASP A 175 19.34 -11.16 -9.53
N PRO A 176 18.52 -12.04 -8.92
CA PRO A 176 18.73 -13.46 -9.11
C PRO A 176 18.70 -13.67 -10.62
N VAL A 177 19.79 -14.21 -11.18
CA VAL A 177 19.87 -14.62 -12.57
C VAL A 177 18.56 -15.33 -12.88
N THR A 178 17.77 -14.77 -13.80
CA THR A 178 16.69 -15.53 -14.41
C THR A 178 17.39 -16.74 -15.01
N ASP A 179 17.22 -17.89 -14.38
CA ASP A 179 17.60 -19.14 -15.00
C ASP A 179 16.57 -19.36 -16.11
N ASP A 180 16.74 -18.62 -17.20
CA ASP A 180 15.99 -18.76 -18.45
C ASP A 180 16.44 -20.04 -19.19
N GLN A 181 16.77 -21.09 -18.43
CA GLN A 181 17.15 -22.43 -18.89
C GLN A 181 16.37 -23.52 -18.15
N GLU A 182 15.05 -23.40 -18.08
CA GLU A 182 14.19 -24.58 -18.15
C GLU A 182 13.34 -24.49 -19.42
N GLU A 183 13.89 -25.05 -20.50
CA GLU A 183 13.15 -25.44 -21.70
C GLU A 183 12.10 -26.51 -21.33
N PHE A 184 10.83 -26.20 -21.66
CA PHE A 184 9.62 -27.04 -21.72
C PHE A 184 8.87 -27.40 -20.43
#